data_AF-A0A9X2MFQ9-F1
#
_entry.id   AF-A0A9X2MFQ9-F1
#
_cell.length_a   1.000
_cell.length_b   1.000
_cell.length_c   1.000
_cell.angle_alpha   90.00
_cell.angle_beta   90.00
_cell.angle_gamma   90.00
#
_symmetry.space_group_name_H-M   'P 1'
#
loop_
_entity.id
_entity.type
_entity.pdbx_description
1 polymer ?
#
loop_
_entity_poly.entity_id
_entity_poly.type
_entity_poly.pdbx_seq_one_letter_code
_entity_poly.pdbx_strand_id
1 'polypeptide(L)'
;MEKKKIVEIKNISMTYHTLDGETKAIKDINLNINKGEIVSLVGPSGCGKSTLLSIIAGLIEPTKGEILIKEKKIKGPNKEVGYMFQRDHLFEWRTIIENVLIGLEIQGRVNEKQYKNAENLLDIYGLSEFKESFPRQLSGGMRQRVALIRTLIVEPDLLLLDEPFSALDYQTRLAIADEIGIILKKEGKTALMVTHDISEAISNI
;
A
#
# COMPACT_ATOMS: atom_id res chain seq x y z
N MET A 1 10.06 -15.50 -21.70
CA MET A 1 10.73 -14.24 -21.33
C MET A 1 10.94 -14.28 -19.82
N GLU A 2 12.18 -14.10 -19.35
CA GLU A 2 12.46 -14.01 -17.91
C GLU A 2 11.68 -12.84 -17.30
N LYS A 3 10.91 -13.11 -16.25
CA LYS A 3 10.18 -12.06 -15.54
C LYS A 3 11.21 -11.15 -14.84
N LYS A 4 11.16 -9.84 -15.12
CA LYS A 4 12.07 -8.86 -14.50
C LYS A 4 11.74 -8.72 -13.02
N LYS A 5 12.69 -9.04 -12.14
CA LYS A 5 12.56 -8.81 -10.69
C LYS A 5 12.46 -7.31 -10.39
N ILE A 6 11.50 -6.93 -9.54
CA ILE A 6 11.34 -5.55 -9.09
C ILE A 6 11.60 -5.38 -7.61
N VAL A 7 11.30 -6.38 -6.78
CA VAL A 7 11.71 -6.45 -5.37
C VAL A 7 12.50 -7.73 -5.16
N GLU A 8 13.64 -7.61 -4.49
CA GLU A 8 14.44 -8.74 -4.03
C GLU A 8 14.77 -8.55 -2.55
N ILE A 9 14.28 -9.48 -1.72
CA ILE A 9 14.44 -9.51 -0.26
C ILE A 9 15.46 -10.60 0.05
N LYS A 10 16.59 -10.25 0.68
CA LYS A 10 17.68 -11.16 1.02
C LYS A 10 17.91 -11.24 2.52
N ASN A 11 17.63 -12.40 3.10
CA ASN A 11 17.90 -12.75 4.49
C ASN A 11 17.43 -11.69 5.50
N ILE A 12 16.25 -11.09 5.27
CA ILE A 12 15.75 -10.03 6.14
C ILE A 12 15.36 -10.60 7.50
N SER A 13 15.90 -9.98 8.55
CA SER A 13 15.49 -10.20 9.93
C SER A 13 15.26 -8.87 10.64
N MET A 14 14.29 -8.84 11.55
CA MET A 14 13.99 -7.69 12.38
C MET A 14 13.78 -8.13 13.83
N THR A 15 14.55 -7.54 14.73
CA THR A 15 14.40 -7.66 16.17
C THR A 15 14.16 -6.27 16.75
N TYR A 16 13.06 -6.11 17.48
CA TYR A 16 12.79 -4.91 18.28
C TYR A 16 13.37 -5.09 19.67
N HIS A 17 14.09 -4.07 20.14
CA HIS A 17 14.64 -4.05 21.49
C HIS A 17 13.81 -3.09 22.34
N THR A 18 13.30 -3.60 23.46
CA THR A 18 12.54 -2.84 24.46
C THR A 18 13.19 -3.03 25.83
N LEU A 19 12.84 -2.20 26.81
CA LEU A 19 13.33 -2.37 28.19
C LEU A 19 12.95 -3.73 28.77
N ASP A 20 11.82 -4.30 28.33
CA ASP A 20 11.29 -5.58 28.78
C ASP A 20 11.88 -6.79 28.01
N GLY A 21 12.74 -6.55 27.02
CA GLY A 21 13.44 -7.60 26.27
C GLY A 21 13.45 -7.41 24.75
N GLU A 22 13.84 -8.47 24.06
CA GLU A 22 13.96 -8.50 22.59
C GLU A 22 12.80 -9.28 21.95
N THR A 23 12.12 -8.65 21.00
CA THR A 23 11.06 -9.29 20.20
C THR A 23 11.53 -9.50 18.77
N LYS A 24 11.71 -10.76 18.37
CA LYS A 24 12.07 -11.10 17.00
C LYS A 24 10.82 -11.10 16.10
N ALA A 25 10.58 -9.98 15.42
CA ALA A 25 9.42 -9.79 14.55
C ALA A 25 9.53 -10.51 13.20
N ILE A 26 10.73 -10.57 12.63
CA ILE A 26 10.98 -11.23 11.33
C ILE A 26 12.26 -12.05 11.41
N LYS A 27 12.25 -13.25 10.83
CA LYS A 27 13.41 -14.16 10.79
C LYS A 27 13.67 -14.67 9.38
N ASP A 28 14.84 -14.30 8.85
CA ASP A 28 15.49 -14.89 7.67
C ASP A 28 14.59 -14.99 6.42
N ILE A 29 13.80 -13.94 6.14
CA ILE A 29 12.89 -13.91 4.99
C ILE A 29 13.66 -13.68 3.70
N ASN A 30 13.34 -14.49 2.69
CA ASN A 30 13.81 -14.37 1.32
C ASN A 30 12.61 -14.41 0.38
N LEU A 31 12.46 -13.40 -0.47
CA LEU A 31 11.32 -13.28 -1.39
C LEU A 31 11.74 -12.47 -2.62
N ASN A 32 11.28 -12.90 -3.79
CA ASN A 32 11.41 -12.15 -5.03
C ASN A 32 10.02 -11.83 -5.56
N ILE A 33 9.81 -10.58 -5.96
CA ILE A 33 8.59 -10.12 -6.62
C ILE A 33 8.96 -9.60 -7.99
N ASN A 34 8.29 -10.08 -9.03
CA ASN A 34 8.53 -9.63 -10.39
C ASN A 34 7.59 -8.49 -10.80
N LYS A 35 7.98 -7.78 -11.86
CA LYS A 35 7.17 -6.73 -12.44
C LYS A 35 5.80 -7.28 -12.88
N GLY A 36 4.73 -6.59 -12.49
CA GLY A 36 3.35 -6.97 -12.77
C GLY A 36 2.79 -8.09 -11.89
N GLU A 37 3.56 -8.60 -10.92
CA GLU A 37 3.05 -9.58 -9.96
C GLU A 37 2.27 -8.90 -8.83
N ILE A 38 1.15 -9.50 -8.48
CA ILE A 38 0.38 -9.19 -7.28
C ILE A 38 0.63 -10.35 -6.31
N VAL A 39 1.23 -10.04 -5.16
CA VAL A 39 1.59 -11.02 -4.14
C VAL A 39 0.84 -10.68 -2.87
N SER A 40 0.22 -11.68 -2.24
CA SER A 40 -0.44 -11.52 -0.94
C SER A 40 0.32 -12.29 0.14
N LEU A 41 0.60 -11.63 1.25
CA LEU A 41 1.18 -12.19 2.46
C LEU A 41 0.08 -12.40 3.48
N VAL A 42 -0.18 -13.68 3.79
CA VAL A 42 -1.23 -14.08 4.72
C VAL A 42 -0.61 -14.62 6.01
N GLY A 43 -1.17 -14.21 7.14
CA GLY A 43 -0.79 -14.76 8.43
C GLY A 43 -1.53 -14.09 9.58
N PRO A 44 -1.45 -14.63 10.81
CA PRO A 44 -2.13 -14.06 11.98
C PRO A 44 -1.61 -12.66 12.31
N SER A 45 -2.39 -11.88 13.06
CA SER A 45 -1.95 -10.58 13.58
C SER A 45 -0.67 -10.74 14.41
N GLY A 46 0.27 -9.81 14.26
CA GLY A 46 1.54 -9.82 15.00
C GLY A 46 2.67 -10.69 14.41
N CYS A 47 2.48 -11.39 13.29
CA CYS A 47 3.55 -12.19 12.68
C CYS A 47 4.61 -11.40 11.86
N GLY A 48 4.61 -10.06 11.95
CA GLY A 48 5.64 -9.22 11.32
C GLY A 48 5.34 -8.76 9.88
N LYS A 49 4.11 -8.93 9.37
CA LYS A 49 3.74 -8.55 8.00
C LYS A 49 3.88 -7.04 7.73
N SER A 50 3.28 -6.21 8.58
CA SER A 50 3.38 -4.73 8.49
C SER A 50 4.82 -4.25 8.71
N THR A 51 5.58 -4.93 9.57
CA THR A 51 7.03 -4.70 9.71
C THR A 51 7.76 -4.97 8.41
N LEU A 52 7.43 -6.05 7.70
CA LEU A 52 8.06 -6.37 6.42
C LEU A 52 7.74 -5.31 5.36
N LEU A 53 6.47 -4.88 5.26
CA LEU A 53 6.09 -3.78 4.36
C LEU A 53 6.83 -2.48 4.69
N SER A 54 6.94 -2.14 5.97
CA SER A 54 7.66 -0.93 6.42
C SER A 54 9.15 -0.99 6.08
N ILE A 55 9.78 -2.17 6.17
CA ILE A 55 11.16 -2.36 5.74
C ILE A 55 11.28 -2.21 4.22
N ILE A 56 10.38 -2.82 3.43
CA ILE A 56 10.38 -2.67 1.95
C ILE A 56 10.17 -1.21 1.53
N ALA A 57 9.31 -0.48 2.23
CA ALA A 57 9.08 0.95 2.02
C ALA A 57 10.31 1.82 2.40
N GLY A 58 11.30 1.26 3.10
CA GLY A 58 12.46 1.98 3.61
C GLY A 58 12.14 2.87 4.81
N LEU A 59 11.03 2.62 5.51
CA LEU A 59 10.63 3.34 6.72
C LEU A 59 11.32 2.80 7.98
N ILE A 60 11.69 1.52 7.96
CA ILE A 60 12.36 0.82 9.06
C ILE A 60 13.62 0.15 8.50
N GLU A 61 14.75 0.33 9.16
CA GLU A 61 15.98 -0.38 8.84
C GLU A 61 15.94 -1.80 9.44
N PRO A 62 16.22 -2.86 8.65
CA PRO A 62 16.22 -4.22 9.17
C PRO A 62 17.47 -4.46 10.03
N THR A 63 17.36 -5.31 11.05
CA THR A 63 18.52 -5.71 11.88
C THR A 63 19.56 -6.48 11.06
N LYS A 64 19.13 -7.27 10.07
CA LYS A 64 19.99 -8.02 9.15
C LYS A 64 19.36 -8.13 7.77
N GLY A 65 20.20 -8.35 6.77
CA GLY A 65 19.79 -8.54 5.38
C GLY A 65 19.68 -7.24 4.61
N GLU A 66 19.17 -7.32 3.39
CA GLU A 66 18.96 -6.16 2.55
C GLU A 66 17.78 -6.35 1.59
N ILE A 67 17.25 -5.23 1.11
CA ILE A 67 16.20 -5.20 0.09
C ILE A 67 16.72 -4.39 -1.09
N LEU A 68 16.52 -4.93 -2.29
CA LEU A 68 16.80 -4.27 -3.54
C LEU A 68 15.47 -3.99 -4.25
N ILE A 69 15.26 -2.74 -4.66
CA ILE A 69 14.17 -2.34 -5.55
C ILE A 69 14.78 -1.94 -6.88
N LYS A 70 14.36 -2.60 -7.97
CA LYS A 70 14.96 -2.47 -9.31
C LYS A 70 16.49 -2.55 -9.27
N GLU A 71 17.01 -3.58 -8.60
CA GLU A 71 18.45 -3.87 -8.44
C GLU A 71 19.23 -2.83 -7.62
N LYS A 72 18.56 -1.85 -7.02
CA LYS A 72 19.19 -0.85 -6.14
C LYS A 72 18.85 -1.12 -4.68
N LYS A 73 19.88 -1.22 -3.84
CA LYS A 73 19.70 -1.33 -2.39
C LYS A 73 18.95 -0.11 -1.85
N ILE A 74 17.88 -0.35 -1.10
CA ILE A 74 17.15 0.73 -0.41
C ILE A 74 17.98 1.23 0.78
N LYS A 75 17.97 2.55 1.00
CA LYS A 75 18.64 3.20 2.13
C LYS A 75 17.69 4.08 2.96
N GLY A 76 16.41 4.06 2.62
CA GLY A 76 15.39 4.95 3.16
C GLY A 76 14.16 4.99 2.25
N PRO A 77 13.21 5.89 2.50
CA PRO A 77 11.97 6.00 1.73
C PRO A 77 12.23 6.18 0.23
N ASN A 78 11.51 5.43 -0.60
CA ASN A 78 11.64 5.46 -2.06
C ASN A 78 10.36 5.98 -2.72
N LYS A 79 10.49 7.01 -3.56
CA LYS A 79 9.39 7.61 -4.35
C LYS A 79 8.72 6.64 -5.33
N GLU A 80 9.40 5.55 -5.70
CA GLU A 80 8.84 4.51 -6.57
C GLU A 80 7.86 3.57 -5.84
N VAL A 81 7.77 3.69 -4.51
CA VAL A 81 6.94 2.86 -3.65
C VAL A 81 5.76 3.68 -3.13
N GLY A 82 4.54 3.21 -3.39
CA GLY A 82 3.33 3.72 -2.75
C GLY A 82 2.97 2.81 -1.59
N TYR A 83 2.79 3.36 -0.39
CA TYR A 83 2.42 2.60 0.80
C TYR A 83 1.07 3.09 1.35
N MET A 84 0.06 2.22 1.28
CA MET A 84 -1.20 2.37 1.99
C MET A 84 -1.14 1.63 3.33
N PHE A 85 -1.20 2.38 4.43
CA PHE A 85 -1.26 1.84 5.78
C PHE A 85 -2.65 1.29 6.12
N GLN A 86 -2.72 0.42 7.14
CA GLN A 86 -3.97 -0.12 7.66
C GLN A 86 -4.94 0.97 8.13
N ARG A 87 -4.43 2.06 8.71
CA ARG A 87 -5.24 3.24 9.03
C ARG A 87 -5.17 4.22 7.88
N ASP A 88 -6.30 4.85 7.55
CA ASP A 88 -6.40 5.76 6.41
C ASP A 88 -5.43 6.96 6.51
N HIS A 89 -5.14 7.43 7.73
CA HIS A 89 -4.27 8.58 7.99
C HIS A 89 -4.59 9.77 7.09
N LEU A 90 -5.88 10.02 6.84
CA LEU A 90 -6.32 11.22 6.17
C LEU A 90 -6.16 12.42 7.12
N PHE A 91 -5.79 13.56 6.57
CA PHE A 91 -5.69 14.81 7.30
C PHE A 91 -7.08 15.38 7.52
N GLU A 92 -7.55 15.38 8.78
CA GLU A 92 -8.90 15.80 9.18
C GLU A 92 -9.25 17.26 8.84
N TRP A 93 -8.23 18.11 8.67
CA TRP A 93 -8.38 19.53 8.33
C TRP A 93 -8.32 19.82 6.83
N ARG A 94 -8.19 18.78 5.99
CA ARG A 94 -8.16 18.89 4.52
C ARG A 94 -9.41 18.24 3.93
N THR A 95 -9.85 18.73 2.78
CA THR A 95 -10.93 18.09 2.02
C THR A 95 -10.46 16.74 1.45
N ILE A 96 -11.39 15.94 0.91
CA ILE A 96 -11.07 14.66 0.28
C ILE A 96 -10.16 14.86 -0.94
N ILE A 97 -10.45 15.83 -1.79
CA ILE A 97 -9.61 16.13 -2.97
C ILE A 97 -8.19 16.56 -2.56
N GLU A 98 -8.06 17.39 -1.53
CA GLU A 98 -6.76 17.80 -0.98
C GLU A 98 -6.00 16.62 -0.36
N ASN A 99 -6.71 15.70 0.30
CA ASN A 99 -6.13 14.47 0.83
C ASN A 99 -5.63 13.54 -0.28
N VAL A 100 -6.35 13.46 -1.41
CA VAL A 100 -5.91 12.70 -2.58
C VAL A 100 -4.63 13.32 -3.18
N LEU A 101 -4.60 14.65 -3.29
CA LEU A 101 -3.50 15.36 -3.97
C LEU A 101 -2.22 15.50 -3.15
N ILE A 102 -2.24 15.28 -1.82
CA ILE A 102 -1.11 15.55 -0.94
C ILE A 102 0.23 14.93 -1.41
N GLY A 103 0.21 13.70 -1.92
CA GLY A 103 1.43 13.04 -2.41
C GLY A 103 2.03 13.75 -3.62
N LEU A 104 1.18 14.28 -4.50
CA LEU A 104 1.58 15.08 -5.65
C LEU A 104 2.02 16.49 -5.22
N GLU A 105 1.38 17.08 -4.21
CA GLU A 105 1.77 18.39 -3.65
C GLU A 105 3.20 18.34 -3.12
N ILE A 106 3.51 17.34 -2.29
CA ILE A 106 4.85 17.13 -1.72
C ILE A 106 5.90 16.94 -2.83
N GLN A 107 5.52 16.30 -3.94
CA GLN A 107 6.39 16.10 -5.09
C GLN A 107 6.45 17.31 -6.05
N GLY A 108 5.69 18.38 -5.80
CA GLY A 108 5.59 19.54 -6.69
C GLY A 108 4.99 19.21 -8.06
N ARG A 109 4.11 18.20 -8.14
CA ARG A 109 3.54 17.65 -9.39
C ARG A 109 2.07 18.03 -9.62
N VAL A 110 1.46 18.83 -8.75
CA VAL A 110 0.06 19.24 -8.93
C VAL A 110 -0.06 20.20 -10.11
N ASN A 111 -0.93 19.87 -11.04
CA ASN A 111 -1.40 20.74 -12.12
C ASN A 111 -2.80 20.29 -12.55
N GLU A 112 -3.38 20.97 -13.54
CA GLU A 112 -4.75 20.73 -14.00
C GLU A 112 -4.99 19.27 -14.44
N LYS A 113 -4.01 18.62 -15.09
CA LYS A 113 -4.11 17.21 -15.49
C LYS A 113 -4.21 16.30 -14.28
N GLN A 114 -3.37 16.51 -13.27
CA GLN A 114 -3.36 15.73 -12.03
C GLN A 114 -4.64 15.96 -11.22
N TYR A 115 -5.15 17.19 -11.20
CA TYR A 115 -6.41 17.50 -10.53
C TYR A 115 -7.59 16.76 -11.19
N LYS A 116 -7.69 16.81 -12.53
CA LYS A 116 -8.70 16.03 -13.27
C LYS A 116 -8.54 14.51 -13.08
N ASN A 117 -7.30 14.02 -12.99
CA ASN A 117 -7.07 12.61 -12.68
C ASN A 117 -7.56 12.24 -11.27
N ALA A 118 -7.37 13.12 -10.28
CA ALA A 118 -7.91 12.93 -8.94
C ALA A 118 -9.45 12.87 -8.95
N GLU A 119 -10.10 13.78 -9.66
CA GLU A 119 -11.56 13.77 -9.82
C GLU A 119 -12.05 12.50 -10.51
N ASN A 120 -11.39 12.06 -11.59
CA ASN A 120 -11.73 10.81 -12.28
C ASN A 120 -11.56 9.58 -11.37
N LEU A 121 -10.50 9.52 -10.56
CA LEU A 121 -10.32 8.42 -9.61
C LEU A 121 -11.40 8.46 -8.54
N LEU A 122 -11.75 9.63 -7.99
CA LEU A 122 -12.87 9.73 -7.06
C LEU A 122 -14.18 9.23 -7.69
N ASP A 123 -14.41 9.48 -8.98
CA ASP A 123 -15.58 8.99 -9.70
C ASP A 123 -15.60 7.47 -9.85
N ILE A 124 -14.49 6.87 -10.31
CA ILE A 124 -14.32 5.43 -10.46
C ILE A 124 -14.62 4.70 -9.14
N TYR A 125 -14.18 5.27 -8.01
CA TYR A 125 -14.38 4.67 -6.69
C TYR A 125 -15.67 5.12 -5.98
N GLY A 126 -16.57 5.82 -6.68
CA GLY A 126 -17.90 6.22 -6.19
C GLY A 126 -17.87 7.29 -5.08
N LEU A 127 -16.95 8.25 -5.18
CA LEU A 127 -16.67 9.30 -4.20
C LEU A 127 -16.77 10.73 -4.77
N SER A 128 -17.24 10.90 -6.01
CA SER A 128 -17.38 12.21 -6.68
C SER A 128 -18.10 13.27 -5.85
N GLU A 129 -19.21 12.91 -5.21
CA GLU A 129 -20.03 13.84 -4.42
C GLU A 129 -19.35 14.27 -3.10
N PHE A 130 -18.32 13.55 -2.66
CA PHE A 130 -17.62 13.78 -1.41
C PHE A 130 -16.30 14.52 -1.57
N LYS A 131 -15.94 14.95 -2.79
CA LYS A 131 -14.64 15.57 -3.08
C LYS A 131 -14.32 16.78 -2.19
N GLU A 132 -15.32 17.60 -1.88
CA GLU A 132 -15.20 18.79 -1.01
C GLU A 132 -15.51 18.51 0.48
N SER A 133 -15.85 17.26 0.82
CA SER A 133 -16.10 16.88 2.21
C SER A 133 -14.79 16.73 3.00
N PHE A 134 -14.88 16.75 4.32
CA PHE A 134 -13.78 16.42 5.23
C PHE A 134 -13.83 14.94 5.67
N PRO A 135 -12.71 14.30 6.05
CA PRO A 135 -12.67 12.88 6.44
C PRO A 135 -13.69 12.46 7.50
N ARG A 136 -13.90 13.29 8.52
CA ARG A 136 -14.97 13.11 9.54
C ARG A 136 -16.39 12.95 9.01
N GLN A 137 -16.68 13.37 7.77
CA GLN A 137 -17.99 13.24 7.12
C GLN A 137 -18.14 11.93 6.34
N LEU A 138 -17.08 11.13 6.24
CA LEU A 138 -17.05 9.87 5.50
C LEU A 138 -17.15 8.66 6.44
N SER A 139 -17.76 7.59 5.97
CA SER A 139 -17.67 6.28 6.63
C SER A 139 -16.24 5.73 6.59
N GLY A 140 -15.93 4.76 7.45
CA GLY A 140 -14.59 4.13 7.47
C GLY A 140 -14.20 3.52 6.11
N GLY A 141 -15.15 2.88 5.43
CA GLY A 141 -14.92 2.31 4.11
C GLY A 141 -14.69 3.35 3.01
N MET A 142 -15.34 4.51 3.10
CA MET A 142 -15.09 5.62 2.18
C MET A 142 -13.70 6.22 2.42
N ARG A 143 -13.29 6.39 3.69
CA ARG A 143 -11.93 6.87 4.01
C ARG A 143 -10.84 5.92 3.53
N GLN A 144 -11.04 4.61 3.63
CA GLN A 144 -10.12 3.62 3.05
C GLN A 144 -9.98 3.76 1.53
N ARG A 145 -11.09 3.92 0.81
CA ARG A 145 -11.07 4.19 -0.64
C ARG A 145 -10.30 5.47 -0.98
N VAL A 146 -10.49 6.55 -0.21
CA VAL A 146 -9.70 7.78 -0.37
C VAL A 146 -8.20 7.53 -0.14
N ALA A 147 -7.82 6.78 0.90
CA ALA A 147 -6.43 6.45 1.19
C ALA A 147 -5.78 5.62 0.06
N LEU A 148 -6.54 4.71 -0.55
CA LEU A 148 -6.12 3.97 -1.75
C LEU A 148 -5.89 4.93 -2.93
N ILE A 149 -6.85 5.78 -3.26
CA ILE A 149 -6.75 6.75 -4.37
C ILE A 149 -5.53 7.66 -4.19
N ARG A 150 -5.30 8.17 -2.97
CA ARG A 150 -4.11 8.95 -2.60
C ARG A 150 -2.81 8.18 -2.88
N THR A 151 -2.82 6.87 -2.70
CA THR A 151 -1.65 6.02 -2.94
C THR A 151 -1.45 5.73 -4.43
N LEU A 152 -2.54 5.59 -5.19
CA LEU A 152 -2.49 5.30 -6.63
C LEU A 152 -2.12 6.53 -7.47
N ILE A 153 -2.58 7.72 -7.08
CA ILE A 153 -2.45 8.94 -7.90
C ILE A 153 -1.00 9.41 -8.10
N VAL A 154 -0.07 9.00 -7.21
CA VAL A 154 1.36 9.29 -7.38
C VAL A 154 2.04 8.38 -8.41
N GLU A 155 1.29 7.42 -8.97
CA GLU A 155 1.70 6.45 -9.98
C GLU A 155 2.93 5.63 -9.57
N PRO A 156 2.91 4.94 -8.41
CA PRO A 156 4.05 4.16 -7.95
C PRO A 156 4.30 2.96 -8.86
N ASP A 157 5.55 2.47 -8.84
CA ASP A 157 5.95 1.24 -9.53
C ASP A 157 5.68 -0.02 -8.68
N LEU A 158 5.73 0.14 -7.35
CA LEU A 158 5.41 -0.88 -6.36
C LEU A 158 4.36 -0.35 -5.38
N LEU A 159 3.24 -1.05 -5.26
CA LEU A 159 2.22 -0.80 -4.25
C LEU A 159 2.40 -1.73 -3.07
N LEU A 160 2.44 -1.16 -1.87
CA LEU A 160 2.41 -1.88 -0.61
C LEU A 160 1.07 -1.57 0.06
N LEU A 161 0.23 -2.57 0.28
CA LEU A 161 -1.08 -2.38 0.90
C LEU A 161 -1.16 -3.22 2.18
N ASP A 162 -1.35 -2.55 3.31
CA ASP A 162 -1.42 -3.19 4.63
C ASP A 162 -2.87 -3.23 5.09
N GLU A 163 -3.49 -4.41 5.00
CA GLU A 163 -4.91 -4.64 5.31
C GLU A 163 -5.87 -3.58 4.74
N PRO A 164 -5.83 -3.29 3.43
CA PRO A 164 -6.54 -2.17 2.82
C PRO A 164 -8.07 -2.25 2.95
N PHE A 165 -8.62 -3.43 3.26
CA PHE A 165 -10.06 -3.68 3.30
C PHE A 165 -10.57 -4.13 4.68
N SER A 166 -9.74 -4.03 5.71
CA SER A 166 -10.07 -4.46 7.08
C SER A 166 -11.29 -3.76 7.67
N ALA A 167 -11.52 -2.49 7.31
CA ALA A 167 -12.63 -1.68 7.82
C ALA A 167 -13.97 -1.90 7.10
N LEU A 168 -14.02 -2.81 6.13
CA LEU A 168 -15.21 -3.10 5.32
C LEU A 168 -15.92 -4.35 5.82
N ASP A 169 -17.25 -4.38 5.65
CA ASP A 169 -18.03 -5.60 5.81
C ASP A 169 -17.62 -6.66 4.77
N TYR A 170 -17.94 -7.92 5.03
CA TYR A 170 -17.45 -9.05 4.24
C TYR A 170 -17.82 -8.97 2.75
N GLN A 171 -19.05 -8.57 2.41
CA GLN A 171 -19.49 -8.52 1.01
C GLN A 171 -18.79 -7.37 0.27
N THR A 172 -18.78 -6.17 0.86
CA THR A 172 -18.11 -5.00 0.28
C THR A 172 -16.60 -5.21 0.16
N ARG A 173 -15.99 -5.91 1.12
CA ARG A 173 -14.56 -6.26 1.12
C ARG A 173 -14.19 -7.08 -0.12
N LEU A 174 -14.92 -8.16 -0.40
CA LEU A 174 -14.63 -9.02 -1.54
C LEU A 174 -14.79 -8.28 -2.87
N ALA A 175 -15.87 -7.50 -3.00
CA ALA A 175 -16.11 -6.72 -4.22
C ALA A 175 -14.98 -5.71 -4.50
N ILE A 176 -14.52 -4.99 -3.47
CA ILE A 176 -13.44 -4.00 -3.61
C ILE A 176 -12.08 -4.68 -3.84
N ALA A 177 -11.82 -5.82 -3.20
CA ALA A 177 -10.60 -6.59 -3.45
C ALA A 177 -10.53 -7.04 -4.91
N ASP A 178 -11.59 -7.67 -5.43
CA ASP A 178 -11.67 -8.11 -6.83
C ASP A 178 -11.48 -6.94 -7.80
N GLU A 179 -12.15 -5.81 -7.55
CA GLU A 179 -12.04 -4.60 -8.38
C GLU A 179 -10.59 -4.07 -8.44
N ILE A 180 -9.92 -3.97 -7.29
CA ILE A 180 -8.53 -3.52 -7.21
C ILE A 180 -7.59 -4.51 -7.90
N GLY A 181 -7.80 -5.81 -7.68
CA GLY A 181 -7.06 -6.85 -8.39
C GLY A 181 -7.16 -6.70 -9.91
N ILE A 182 -8.36 -6.43 -10.44
CA ILE A 182 -8.59 -6.17 -11.87
C ILE A 182 -7.86 -4.91 -12.34
N ILE A 183 -7.97 -3.79 -11.62
CA ILE A 183 -7.32 -2.52 -11.98
C ILE A 183 -5.79 -2.68 -12.01
N LEU A 184 -5.21 -3.28 -10.97
CA LEU A 184 -3.76 -3.49 -10.87
C LEU A 184 -3.24 -4.40 -11.97
N LYS A 185 -3.96 -5.49 -12.30
CA LYS A 185 -3.63 -6.38 -13.42
C LYS A 185 -3.70 -5.65 -14.76
N LYS A 186 -4.78 -4.88 -15.00
CA LYS A 186 -4.97 -4.12 -16.23
C LYS A 186 -3.88 -3.07 -16.45
N GLU A 187 -3.44 -2.41 -15.39
CA GLU A 187 -2.37 -1.40 -15.44
C GLU A 187 -0.95 -2.00 -15.40
N GLY A 188 -0.82 -3.32 -15.20
CA GLY A 188 0.47 -3.99 -15.08
C GLY A 188 1.28 -3.53 -13.86
N LYS A 189 0.60 -3.11 -12.79
CA LYS A 189 1.21 -2.67 -11.53
C LYS A 189 1.74 -3.87 -10.75
N THR A 190 2.85 -3.68 -10.04
CA THR A 190 3.29 -4.64 -9.03
C THR A 190 2.70 -4.27 -7.68
N ALA A 191 2.14 -5.25 -6.96
CA ALA A 191 1.62 -5.03 -5.63
C ALA A 191 2.05 -6.13 -4.66
N LEU A 192 2.34 -5.73 -3.42
CA LEU A 192 2.48 -6.61 -2.27
C LEU A 192 1.41 -6.23 -1.25
N MET A 193 0.48 -7.13 -1.01
CA MET A 193 -0.59 -6.97 -0.06
C MET A 193 -0.33 -7.80 1.19
N VAL A 194 -0.77 -7.28 2.33
CA VAL A 194 -0.80 -7.98 3.60
C VAL A 194 -2.24 -8.11 4.04
N THR A 195 -2.64 -9.32 4.39
CA THR A 195 -3.96 -9.59 4.96
C THR A 195 -3.91 -10.70 6.00
N HIS A 196 -4.90 -10.75 6.89
CA HIS A 196 -5.15 -11.88 7.77
C HIS A 196 -6.27 -12.80 7.25
N ASP A 197 -6.91 -12.44 6.13
CA ASP A 197 -8.04 -13.16 5.55
C ASP A 197 -7.62 -13.92 4.28
N ILE A 198 -7.76 -15.25 4.30
CA ILE A 198 -7.41 -16.12 3.16
C ILE A 198 -8.34 -15.85 1.97
N SER A 199 -9.61 -15.50 2.20
CA SER A 199 -10.55 -15.20 1.13
C SER A 199 -10.09 -14.01 0.31
N GLU A 200 -9.53 -12.98 0.96
CA GLU A 200 -8.93 -11.83 0.28
C GLU A 200 -7.72 -12.26 -0.56
N ALA A 201 -6.88 -13.17 -0.07
CA ALA A 201 -5.73 -13.63 -0.83
C ALA A 201 -6.11 -14.43 -2.09
N ILE A 202 -7.23 -15.18 -2.05
CA ILE A 202 -7.69 -16.00 -3.19
C ILE A 202 -8.38 -15.13 -4.24
N SER A 203 -9.20 -14.16 -3.83
CA SER A 203 -9.90 -13.21 -4.71
C SER A 203 -8.94 -12.37 -5.58
N ASN A 204 -7.75 -12.07 -5.06
CA ASN A 204 -6.78 -11.18 -5.71
C ASN A 204 -5.81 -11.87 -6.70
N ILE A 205 -5.78 -13.20 -6.75
CA ILE A 205 -4.92 -14.00 -7.66
C ILE A 205 -5.57 -14.12 -9.05
#